data_AF-A0A6A1WAW2-F1
#
_entry.id   AF-A0A6A1WAW2-F1
#
_cell.length_a   1.000
_cell.length_b   1.000
_cell.length_c   1.000
_cell.angle_alpha   90.00
_cell.angle_beta   90.00
_cell.angle_gamma   90.00
#
_symmetry.space_group_name_H-M   'P 1'
#
loop_
_entity.id
_entity.type
_entity.pdbx_description
1 polymer ?
#
loop_
_entity_poly.entity_id
_entity_poly.type
_entity_poly.pdbx_seq_one_letter_code
_entity_poly.pdbx_strand_id
1 'polypeptide(L)'
;MASEDCTIGGYEVPSKTIVLVNAWAIHRDPKMWDDATNFKPERFESGEGDAHKLMPFGIERRACPGAGLAQRMVNLALGSLIQCFEWKRVDEAEVDMHRVIVLLGAELHWDDGGQSPPIA
;
A
#
# COMPACT_ATOMS: atom_id res chain seq x y z
N MET A 1 -15.58 -10.57 4.68
CA MET A 1 -16.28 -10.65 5.97
C MET A 1 -15.67 -11.81 6.76
N ALA A 2 -15.58 -11.73 8.08
CA ALA A 2 -15.16 -12.85 8.93
C ALA A 2 -16.13 -14.03 8.73
N SER A 3 -15.62 -15.25 8.51
CA SER A 3 -16.45 -16.44 8.29
C SER A 3 -17.04 -17.00 9.58
N GLU A 4 -16.33 -16.80 10.68
CA GLU A 4 -16.67 -17.24 12.04
C GLU A 4 -16.19 -16.19 13.03
N ASP A 5 -16.61 -16.32 14.29
CA ASP A 5 -16.11 -15.49 15.37
C ASP A 5 -14.62 -15.82 15.60
N CYS A 6 -13.75 -14.81 15.63
CA CYS A 6 -12.32 -15.03 15.78
C CYS A 6 -11.65 -13.92 16.61
N THR A 7 -10.40 -14.16 17.00
CA THR A 7 -9.57 -13.14 17.67
C THR A 7 -8.43 -12.72 16.76
N ILE A 8 -8.29 -11.40 16.52
CA ILE A 8 -7.23 -10.82 15.69
C ILE A 8 -6.49 -9.79 16.53
N GLY A 9 -5.19 -9.97 16.76
CA GLY A 9 -4.39 -9.00 17.52
C GLY A 9 -4.88 -8.71 18.94
N GLY A 10 -5.59 -9.66 19.56
CA GLY A 10 -6.22 -9.50 20.88
C GLY A 10 -7.65 -8.93 20.85
N TYR A 11 -8.20 -8.62 19.68
CA TYR A 11 -9.56 -8.13 19.51
C TYR A 11 -10.51 -9.26 19.09
N GLU A 12 -11.69 -9.34 19.72
CA GLU A 12 -12.75 -10.24 19.28
C GLU A 12 -13.47 -9.66 18.05
N VAL A 13 -13.53 -10.44 16.98
CA VAL A 13 -14.13 -10.09 15.70
C VAL A 13 -15.28 -11.06 15.45
N PRO A 14 -16.55 -10.62 15.61
CA PRO A 14 -17.70 -11.46 15.33
C PRO A 14 -17.77 -11.87 13.86
N SER A 15 -18.37 -13.02 13.61
CA SER A 15 -18.72 -13.49 12.27
C SER A 15 -19.50 -12.44 11.49
N LYS A 16 -19.30 -12.41 10.18
CA LYS A 16 -19.88 -11.45 9.22
C LYS A 16 -19.34 -10.00 9.34
N THR A 17 -18.41 -9.71 10.25
CA THR A 17 -17.71 -8.41 10.29
C THR A 17 -16.94 -8.15 9.00
N ILE A 18 -17.03 -6.96 8.43
CA ILE A 18 -16.19 -6.56 7.29
C ILE A 18 -14.80 -6.23 7.81
N VAL A 19 -13.79 -6.95 7.31
CA VAL A 19 -12.38 -6.74 7.66
C VAL A 19 -11.67 -6.19 6.42
N LEU A 20 -10.96 -5.07 6.61
CA LEU A 20 -10.18 -4.41 5.57
C LEU A 20 -8.72 -4.38 5.99
N VAL A 21 -7.82 -4.67 5.04
CA VAL A 21 -6.38 -4.58 5.28
C VAL A 21 -5.93 -3.15 5.00
N ASN A 22 -5.39 -2.47 6.01
CA ASN A 22 -4.84 -1.12 5.85
C ASN A 22 -3.41 -1.18 5.27
N ALA A 23 -3.31 -1.46 3.97
CA ALA A 23 -2.03 -1.53 3.28
C ALA A 23 -1.23 -0.22 3.37
N TRP A 24 -1.90 0.93 3.35
CA TRP A 24 -1.26 2.24 3.47
C TRP A 24 -0.47 2.39 4.77
N ALA A 25 -1.09 2.05 5.91
CA ALA A 25 -0.44 2.10 7.21
C ALA A 25 0.70 1.08 7.31
N ILE A 26 0.49 -0.15 6.83
CA ILE A 26 1.52 -1.22 6.85
C ILE A 26 2.76 -0.80 6.06
N HIS A 27 2.59 -0.21 4.86
CA HIS A 27 3.71 0.22 4.02
C HIS A 27 4.50 1.41 4.61
N ARG A 28 3.96 2.06 5.65
CA ARG A 28 4.55 3.22 6.33
C ARG A 28 4.84 3.00 7.81
N ASP A 29 4.70 1.77 8.30
CA ASP A 29 4.95 1.46 9.71
C ASP A 29 6.46 1.50 10.02
N PRO A 30 6.93 2.40 10.91
CA PRO A 30 8.34 2.47 11.30
C PRO A 30 8.82 1.23 12.07
N LYS A 31 7.92 0.38 12.57
CA LYS A 31 8.28 -0.91 13.16
C LYS A 31 8.62 -1.96 12.10
N MET A 32 8.14 -1.79 10.87
CA MET A 32 8.41 -2.71 9.76
C MET A 32 9.49 -2.20 8.81
N TRP A 33 9.63 -0.87 8.71
CA TRP A 33 10.49 -0.19 7.75
C TRP A 33 11.38 0.87 8.42
N ASP A 34 12.69 0.74 8.23
CA ASP A 34 13.60 1.85 8.51
C ASP A 34 13.32 3.00 7.54
N ASP A 35 13.25 4.23 8.06
CA ASP A 35 12.84 5.42 7.31
C ASP A 35 11.57 5.16 6.46
N ALA A 36 10.49 4.72 7.12
CA ALA A 36 9.28 4.19 6.48
C ALA A 36 8.60 5.13 5.47
N THR A 37 8.76 6.44 5.64
CA THR A 37 8.16 7.46 4.77
C THR A 37 9.08 7.89 3.62
N ASN A 38 10.33 7.45 3.60
CA ASN A 38 11.31 7.83 2.59
C ASN A 38 11.34 6.84 1.44
N PHE A 39 11.32 7.35 0.21
CA PHE A 39 11.57 6.54 -0.97
C PHE A 39 13.05 6.09 -0.99
N LYS A 40 13.32 4.82 -0.66
CA LYS A 40 14.66 4.23 -0.65
C LYS A 40 14.64 2.88 -1.39
N PRO A 41 14.78 2.84 -2.73
CA PRO A 41 14.75 1.61 -3.53
C PRO A 41 15.78 0.57 -3.09
N GLU A 42 16.91 1.01 -2.57
CA GLU A 42 18.06 0.20 -2.17
C GLU A 42 17.68 -0.82 -1.08
N ARG A 43 16.61 -0.56 -0.31
CA ARG A 43 16.08 -1.47 0.71
C ARG A 43 15.60 -2.82 0.14
N PHE A 44 15.44 -2.92 -1.18
CA PHE A 44 15.01 -4.14 -1.87
C PHE A 44 16.17 -4.89 -2.55
N GLU A 45 17.39 -4.36 -2.52
CA GLU A 45 18.55 -4.96 -3.20
C GLU A 45 19.07 -6.23 -2.52
N SER A 46 18.98 -6.33 -1.19
CA SER A 46 19.41 -7.50 -0.43
C SER A 46 18.48 -8.71 -0.56
N GLY A 47 17.34 -8.56 -1.26
CA GLY A 47 16.30 -9.58 -1.33
C GLY A 47 15.51 -9.76 -0.01
N GLU A 48 15.85 -9.01 1.04
CA GLU A 48 15.16 -9.00 2.34
C GLU A 48 13.94 -8.07 2.38
N GLY A 49 13.46 -7.64 1.19
CA GLY A 49 12.13 -7.10 1.03
C GLY A 49 11.11 -8.17 1.34
N ASP A 50 10.90 -8.43 2.62
CA ASP A 50 10.03 -9.47 3.15
C ASP A 50 8.67 -9.37 2.45
N ALA A 51 8.28 -10.44 1.72
CA ALA A 51 7.14 -10.44 0.80
C ALA A 51 5.82 -10.05 1.48
N HIS A 52 5.80 -10.03 2.82
CA HIS A 52 4.67 -9.65 3.65
C HIS A 52 4.64 -8.17 4.05
N LYS A 53 5.76 -7.44 3.94
CA LYS A 53 5.83 -6.01 4.32
C LYS A 53 5.34 -5.08 3.22
N LEU A 54 5.56 -5.46 1.95
CA LEU A 54 5.11 -4.70 0.79
C LEU A 54 4.10 -5.53 -0.02
N MET A 55 2.88 -5.03 -0.11
CA MET A 55 1.74 -5.73 -0.71
C MET A 55 0.93 -4.81 -1.64
N PRO A 56 1.52 -4.34 -2.75
CA PRO A 56 0.88 -3.42 -3.67
C PRO A 56 -0.20 -4.11 -4.51
N PHE A 57 -0.13 -5.45 -4.60
CA PHE A 57 -1.02 -6.30 -5.36
C PHE A 57 -1.68 -7.38 -4.48
N GLY A 58 -1.68 -7.21 -3.15
CA GLY A 58 -2.05 -8.25 -2.20
C GLY A 58 -1.01 -9.38 -2.13
N ILE A 59 -1.29 -10.39 -1.31
CA ILE A 59 -0.43 -11.56 -1.06
C ILE A 59 -1.23 -12.85 -1.15
N GLU A 60 -0.51 -13.95 -1.39
CA GLU A 60 -1.02 -15.31 -1.37
C GLU A 60 -2.25 -15.57 -2.27
N ARG A 61 -3.24 -16.35 -1.79
CA ARG A 61 -4.35 -16.90 -2.57
C ARG A 61 -5.28 -15.85 -3.20
N ARG A 62 -5.25 -14.62 -2.70
CA ARG A 62 -6.06 -13.49 -3.20
C ARG A 62 -5.19 -12.37 -3.79
N ALA A 63 -3.91 -12.64 -4.04
CA ALA A 63 -3.06 -11.72 -4.78
C ALA A 63 -3.64 -11.44 -6.17
N CYS A 64 -3.41 -10.24 -6.67
CA CYS A 64 -3.84 -9.81 -7.99
C CYS A 64 -3.25 -10.76 -9.05
N PRO A 65 -4.08 -11.38 -9.91
CA PRO A 65 -3.58 -12.25 -10.98
C PRO A 65 -2.70 -11.49 -11.99
N GLY A 66 -2.85 -10.16 -12.07
CA GLY A 66 -2.04 -9.29 -12.91
C GLY A 66 -0.71 -8.83 -12.30
N ALA A 67 -0.35 -9.23 -11.07
CA ALA A 67 0.84 -8.71 -10.38
C ALA A 67 2.13 -8.87 -11.20
N GLY A 68 2.35 -10.04 -11.79
CA GLY A 68 3.53 -10.30 -12.62
C GLY A 68 3.57 -9.47 -13.90
N LEU A 69 2.41 -9.21 -14.52
CA LEU A 69 2.32 -8.33 -15.69
C LEU A 69 2.57 -6.88 -15.31
N ALA A 70 1.92 -6.40 -14.23
CA ALA A 70 2.08 -5.04 -13.74
C ALA A 70 3.54 -4.72 -13.41
N GLN A 71 4.25 -5.63 -12.73
CA GLN A 71 5.67 -5.46 -12.44
C GLN A 71 6.53 -5.31 -13.71
N ARG A 72 6.28 -6.15 -14.73
CA ARG A 72 6.98 -6.05 -16.01
C ARG A 72 6.67 -4.74 -16.73
N MET A 73 5.40 -4.31 -16.70
CA MET A 73 4.96 -3.06 -17.33
C MET A 73 5.56 -1.83 -16.63
N VAL A 74 5.60 -1.82 -15.30
CA VAL A 74 6.22 -0.73 -14.52
C VAL A 74 7.71 -0.64 -14.84
N ASN A 75 8.42 -1.76 -14.85
CA ASN A 75 9.85 -1.78 -15.17
C ASN A 75 10.13 -1.31 -16.60
N LEU A 76 9.33 -1.78 -17.57
CA LEU A 76 9.45 -1.36 -18.96
C LEU A 76 9.16 0.14 -19.11
N ALA A 77 8.04 0.61 -18.55
CA ALA A 77 7.67 2.01 -18.60
C ALA A 77 8.77 2.87 -17.97
N LEU A 78 9.20 2.57 -16.75
CA LEU A 78 10.25 3.32 -16.06
C LEU A 78 11.55 3.37 -16.88
N GLY A 79 11.99 2.23 -17.43
CA GLY A 79 13.17 2.17 -18.30
C GLY A 79 13.02 3.04 -19.54
N SER A 80 11.88 2.98 -20.23
CA SER A 80 11.60 3.82 -21.40
C SER A 80 11.53 5.31 -21.04
N LEU A 81 10.91 5.66 -19.91
CA LEU A 81 10.81 7.04 -19.43
C LEU A 81 12.19 7.65 -19.15
N ILE A 82 13.10 6.88 -18.54
CA ILE A 82 14.47 7.31 -18.24
C ILE A 82 15.30 7.44 -19.52
N GLN A 83 15.19 6.48 -20.45
CA GLN A 83 16.06 6.42 -21.62
C GLN A 83 15.64 7.36 -22.76
N CYS A 84 14.35 7.65 -22.89
CA CYS A 84 13.82 8.32 -24.09
C CYS A 84 13.37 9.76 -23.86
N PHE A 85 13.34 10.26 -22.61
CA PHE A 85 12.76 11.56 -22.29
C PHE A 85 13.58 12.35 -21.27
N GLU A 86 13.56 13.67 -21.42
CA GLU A 86 14.00 14.63 -20.40
C GLU A 86 12.77 15.20 -19.67
N TRP A 87 12.87 15.32 -18.34
CA TRP A 87 11.73 15.60 -17.48
C TRP A 87 11.86 16.96 -16.83
N LYS A 88 10.76 17.70 -16.79
CA LYS A 88 10.57 18.89 -15.97
C LYS A 88 9.23 18.83 -15.27
N ARG A 89 9.14 19.44 -14.09
CA ARG A 89 7.86 19.57 -13.40
C ARG A 89 6.93 20.52 -14.17
N VAL A 90 5.63 20.24 -14.08
CA VAL A 90 4.59 21.12 -14.65
C VAL A 90 4.38 22.33 -13.74
N ASP A 91 4.42 22.13 -12.43
CA ASP A 91 4.36 23.14 -11.38
C ASP A 91 5.16 22.67 -10.15
N GLU A 92 5.11 23.45 -9.07
CA GLU A 92 5.75 23.12 -7.80
C GLU A 92 4.83 22.39 -6.82
N ALA A 93 3.60 22.06 -7.22
CA ALA A 93 2.64 21.43 -6.33
C ALA A 93 3.11 20.02 -5.95
N GLU A 94 2.94 19.68 -4.67
CA GLU A 94 3.18 18.32 -4.21
C GLU A 94 2.06 17.38 -4.65
N VAL A 95 2.38 16.08 -4.71
CA VAL A 95 1.38 15.06 -5.03
C VAL A 95 0.46 14.90 -3.82
N ASP A 96 -0.83 15.19 -4.01
CA ASP A 96 -1.87 14.98 -2.99
C ASP A 96 -2.05 13.48 -2.70
N MET A 97 -1.63 13.05 -1.50
CA MET A 97 -1.71 11.66 -1.05
C MET A 97 -2.98 11.34 -0.25
N HIS A 98 -3.87 12.31 0.00
CA HIS A 98 -5.11 12.09 0.75
C HIS A 98 -6.20 11.42 -0.08
N ARG A 99 -6.04 11.40 -1.41
CA ARG A 99 -6.97 10.77 -2.34
C ARG A 99 -6.65 9.30 -2.53
N VAL A 100 -7.29 8.46 -1.74
CA VAL A 100 -7.21 7.01 -1.91
C VAL A 100 -8.27 6.56 -2.93
N ILE A 101 -7.84 6.12 -4.11
CA ILE A 101 -8.70 5.34 -5.00
C ILE A 101 -8.83 3.95 -4.40
N VAL A 102 -9.84 3.76 -3.55
CA VAL A 102 -10.31 2.41 -3.27
C VAL A 102 -10.99 1.95 -4.56
N LEU A 103 -10.61 0.80 -5.10
CA LEU A 103 -11.20 0.17 -6.30
C LEU A 103 -12.73 -0.05 -6.23
N LEU A 104 -13.38 0.39 -5.14
CA LEU A 104 -14.81 0.36 -4.90
C LEU A 104 -15.54 1.68 -5.25
N GLY A 105 -14.87 2.67 -5.85
CA GLY A 105 -15.54 3.91 -6.26
C GLY A 105 -16.03 4.78 -5.09
N ALA A 106 -15.47 4.57 -3.90
CA ALA A 106 -15.70 5.43 -2.75
C ALA A 106 -14.45 6.32 -2.55
N GLU A 107 -14.64 7.64 -2.65
CA GLU A 107 -13.67 8.61 -2.15
C GLU A 107 -13.70 8.54 -0.62
N LEU A 108 -12.66 7.99 -0.01
CA LEU A 108 -12.45 8.10 1.42
C LEU A 108 -11.53 9.31 1.65
N HIS A 109 -12.07 10.37 2.23
CA HIS A 109 -11.28 11.50 2.72
C HIS A 109 -10.60 11.07 4.03
N TRP A 110 -9.28 10.92 4.00
CA TRP A 110 -8.47 10.60 5.20
C TRP A 110 -7.92 11.89 5.81
N ASP A 111 -8.31 12.17 7.05
CA ASP A 111 -7.79 13.30 7.84
C ASP A 111 -6.50 12.87 8.55
N ASP A 112 -5.40 13.57 8.28
CA ASP A 112 -4.06 13.32 8.86
C ASP A 112 -3.94 13.78 10.32
N GLY A 113 -5.05 14.21 10.93
CA GLY A 113 -5.11 14.61 12.33
C GLY A 113 -4.95 13.45 13.29
N GLY A 114 -3.71 12.94 13.46
CA GLY A 114 -3.05 12.25 14.59
C GLY A 114 -3.83 11.52 15.71
N GLN A 115 -5.11 11.24 15.55
CA GLN A 115 -5.94 10.45 16.44
C GLN A 115 -6.74 9.54 15.53
N SER A 116 -6.29 8.29 15.44
CA SER A 116 -7.13 7.22 14.96
C SER A 116 -8.48 7.32 15.68
N PRO A 117 -9.62 7.41 14.97
CA PRO A 117 -10.92 7.34 15.62
C PRO A 117 -10.98 6.05 16.44
N PRO A 118 -11.67 6.03 17.60
CA PRO A 118 -11.86 4.81 18.35
C PRO A 118 -12.59 3.82 17.43
N ILE A 119 -11.87 2.76 17.06
CA ILE A 119 -12.40 1.68 16.22
C ILE A 119 -13.42 0.97 17.10
N ALA A 120 -14.71 1.21 16.84
CA ALA A 120 -15.82 0.47 17.43
C ALA A 120 -15.89 -0.95 16.87
#